data_AF-A0A318Z0C8-F1
#
_entry.id   AF-A0A318Z0C8-F1
#
_cell.length_a   1.000
_cell.length_b   1.000
_cell.length_c   1.000
_cell.angle_alpha   90.00
_cell.angle_beta   90.00
_cell.angle_gamma   90.00
#
_symmetry.space_group_name_H-M   'P 1'
#
loop_
_entity.id
_entity.type
_entity.pdbx_description
1 polymer ?
#
loop_
_entity_poly.entity_id
_entity_poly.type
_entity_poly.pdbx_seq_one_letter_code
_entity_poly.pdbx_strand_id
1 'polypeptide(L)'
;MTETGQKSKYIEELEFVNKARALRLEVYSLYCALKTFTLGYFDPLTRADQYIEKRTAEVVQRASERQLVKANIFAGLKGEKSSDETMADREVLLESIMLIVAGSGTTAVTMTFLTWAVMANPEIQSRLEEEVATLSEGFTDSELEAQPYLNAVINEAL
;
A
#
# COMPACT_ATOMS: atom_id res chain seq x y z
N MET A 1 -5.86 9.78 1.30
CA MET A 1 -6.25 10.55 2.50
C MET A 1 -7.73 10.33 2.75
N THR A 2 -8.15 10.07 3.98
CA THR A 2 -9.58 10.20 4.33
C THR A 2 -9.94 11.69 4.29
N GLU A 3 -11.20 12.00 4.02
CA GLU A 3 -11.72 13.39 3.92
C GLU A 3 -11.41 14.25 5.16
N THR A 4 -11.02 13.61 6.28
CA THR A 4 -10.68 14.23 7.57
C THR A 4 -9.21 14.61 7.77
N GLY A 5 -8.31 14.28 6.83
CA GLY A 5 -6.87 14.56 6.96
C GLY A 5 -6.15 13.76 8.06
N GLN A 6 -6.85 12.85 8.74
CA GLN A 6 -6.29 11.96 9.77
C GLN A 6 -5.86 10.62 9.16
N LYS A 7 -4.88 9.95 9.78
CA LYS A 7 -4.54 8.58 9.37
C LYS A 7 -5.75 7.67 9.64
N SER A 8 -6.05 6.80 8.68
CA SER A 8 -7.06 5.77 8.90
C SER A 8 -6.56 4.80 9.96
N LYS A 9 -7.44 4.36 10.87
CA LYS A 9 -7.13 3.30 11.83
C LYS A 9 -6.51 2.06 11.17
N TYR A 10 -6.90 1.75 9.94
CA TYR A 10 -6.28 0.65 9.19
C TYR A 10 -4.78 0.87 8.96
N ILE A 11 -4.37 2.07 8.55
CA ILE A 11 -2.96 2.41 8.30
C ILE A 11 -2.18 2.46 9.61
N GLU A 12 -2.77 2.99 10.69
CA GLU A 12 -2.13 3.04 12.01
C GLU A 12 -1.82 1.64 12.55
N GLU A 13 -2.78 0.72 12.48
CA GLU A 13 -2.60 -0.67 12.91
C GLU A 13 -1.57 -1.39 12.02
N LEU A 14 -1.59 -1.11 10.71
CA LEU A 14 -0.63 -1.66 9.74
C LEU A 14 0.81 -1.19 10.03
N GLU A 15 1.01 0.10 10.30
CA GLU A 15 2.31 0.65 10.71
C GLU A 15 2.78 0.07 12.05
N PHE A 16 1.87 -0.06 13.03
CA PHE A 16 2.17 -0.66 14.32
C PHE A 16 2.65 -2.10 14.17
N VAL A 17 1.91 -2.92 13.41
CA VAL A 17 2.26 -4.33 13.14
C VAL A 17 3.61 -4.43 12.43
N ASN A 18 3.86 -3.60 11.40
CA ASN A 18 5.13 -3.63 10.69
C ASN A 18 6.32 -3.27 11.60
N LYS A 19 6.21 -2.19 12.39
CA LYS A 19 7.25 -1.78 13.35
C LYS A 19 7.49 -2.83 14.41
N ALA A 20 6.44 -3.41 14.97
CA ALA A 20 6.54 -4.41 16.01
C ALA A 20 7.06 -5.76 15.49
N ARG A 21 6.74 -6.14 14.24
CA ARG A 21 7.35 -7.30 13.56
C ARG A 21 8.85 -7.10 13.34
N ALA A 22 9.27 -5.91 12.93
CA ALA A 22 10.69 -5.57 12.82
C ALA A 22 11.41 -5.66 14.18
N LEU A 23 10.85 -5.06 15.23
CA LEU A 23 11.40 -5.13 16.59
C LEU A 23 11.46 -6.58 17.13
N ARG A 24 10.48 -7.41 16.79
CA ARG A 24 10.45 -8.83 17.19
C ARG A 24 11.65 -9.61 16.63
N LEU A 25 12.14 -9.26 15.44
CA LEU A 25 13.32 -9.92 14.86
C LEU A 25 14.59 -9.58 15.64
N GLU A 26 14.69 -8.37 16.18
CA GLU A 26 15.86 -7.90 16.91
C GLU A 26 15.89 -8.40 18.36
N VAL A 27 14.73 -8.59 18.99
CA VAL A 27 14.63 -8.94 20.43
C VAL A 27 13.73 -10.15 20.68
N TYR A 28 13.91 -11.20 19.88
CA TYR A 28 13.11 -12.41 19.89
C TYR A 28 12.97 -13.06 21.30
N SER A 29 14.06 -13.11 22.06
CA SER A 29 14.10 -13.70 23.40
C SER A 29 13.26 -12.94 24.43
N LEU A 30 13.29 -11.60 24.39
CA LEU A 30 12.51 -10.73 25.28
C LEU A 30 11.02 -10.82 24.97
N TYR A 31 10.64 -10.85 23.69
CA TYR A 31 9.25 -10.99 23.25
C TYR A 31 8.63 -12.31 23.75
N CYS A 32 9.35 -13.43 23.58
CA CYS A 32 8.88 -14.73 24.07
C CYS A 32 8.68 -14.73 25.59
N ALA A 33 9.63 -14.20 26.36
CA ALA A 33 9.52 -14.11 27.82
C ALA A 33 8.33 -13.25 28.27
N LEU A 34 8.12 -12.10 27.61
CA LEU A 34 7.01 -11.20 27.91
C LEU A 34 5.66 -11.81 27.56
N LYS A 35 5.57 -12.54 26.44
CA LYS A 35 4.37 -13.27 26.04
C LYS A 35 4.00 -14.40 27.01
N THR A 36 5.00 -15.13 27.51
CA THR A 36 4.79 -16.17 28.54
C THR A 36 4.32 -15.56 29.86
N PHE A 37 4.87 -14.40 30.24
CA PHE A 37 4.53 -13.70 31.48
C PHE A 37 3.11 -13.07 31.45
N THR A 38 2.66 -12.56 30.30
CA THR A 38 1.34 -11.93 30.18
C THR A 38 0.18 -12.89 29.90
N LEU A 39 0.44 -14.21 29.86
CA LEU A 39 -0.53 -15.27 29.51
C LEU A 39 -1.32 -15.03 28.19
N GLY A 40 -0.85 -14.14 27.32
CA GLY A 40 -1.54 -13.76 26.08
C GLY A 40 -2.81 -12.92 26.27
N TYR A 41 -3.11 -12.42 27.47
CA TYR A 41 -4.35 -11.65 27.74
C TYR A 41 -4.34 -10.26 27.08
N PHE A 42 -3.16 -9.69 26.89
CA PHE A 42 -2.92 -8.43 26.18
C PHE A 42 -1.87 -8.64 25.10
N ASP A 43 -2.22 -9.31 24.01
CA ASP A 43 -1.38 -9.35 22.80
C ASP A 43 -1.89 -8.33 21.77
N PRO A 44 -1.43 -7.06 21.84
CA PRO A 44 -1.86 -6.01 20.93
C PRO A 44 -1.53 -6.35 19.47
N LEU A 45 -0.51 -7.18 19.21
CA LEU A 45 -0.14 -7.59 17.86
C LEU A 45 -1.17 -8.55 17.27
N THR A 46 -1.55 -9.57 18.03
CA THR A 46 -2.59 -10.52 17.59
C THR A 46 -3.91 -9.78 17.31
N ARG A 47 -4.25 -8.77 18.13
CA ARG A 47 -5.46 -7.95 17.91
C ARG A 47 -5.37 -7.09 16.65
N ALA A 48 -4.23 -6.45 16.43
CA ALA A 48 -4.01 -5.62 15.25
C ALA A 48 -3.98 -6.46 13.96
N ASP A 49 -3.31 -7.62 13.99
CA ASP A 49 -3.29 -8.60 12.89
C ASP A 49 -4.72 -9.05 12.53
N GLN A 50 -5.53 -9.45 13.51
CA GLN A 50 -6.94 -9.83 13.29
C GLN A 50 -7.77 -8.69 12.71
N TYR A 51 -7.53 -7.44 13.13
CA TYR A 51 -8.22 -6.28 12.59
C TYR A 51 -7.87 -6.03 11.12
N ILE A 52 -6.57 -6.10 10.77
CA ILE A 52 -6.09 -5.94 9.40
C ILE A 52 -6.64 -7.05 8.52
N GLU A 53 -6.51 -8.31 8.92
CA GLU A 53 -7.03 -9.47 8.17
C GLU A 53 -8.52 -9.33 7.89
N LYS A 54 -9.32 -9.01 8.92
CA LYS A 54 -10.77 -8.82 8.77
C LYS A 54 -11.10 -7.69 7.79
N ARG A 55 -10.43 -6.54 7.90
CA ARG A 55 -10.67 -5.39 7.03
C ARG A 55 -10.27 -5.67 5.59
N THR A 56 -9.14 -6.32 5.37
CA THR A 56 -8.69 -6.67 4.03
C THR A 56 -9.60 -7.73 3.42
N ALA A 57 -10.06 -8.71 4.19
CA ALA A 57 -11.04 -9.70 3.74
C ALA A 57 -12.36 -9.05 3.29
N GLU A 58 -12.88 -8.08 4.05
CA GLU A 58 -14.06 -7.30 3.67
C GLU A 58 -13.86 -6.57 2.31
N VAL A 59 -12.68 -5.98 2.09
CA VAL A 59 -12.36 -5.28 0.84
C VAL A 59 -12.22 -6.24 -0.33
N VAL A 60 -11.49 -7.35 -0.15
CA VAL A 60 -11.26 -8.38 -1.17
C VAL A 60 -12.56 -9.12 -1.52
N GLN A 61 -13.47 -9.30 -0.55
CA GLN A 61 -14.80 -9.85 -0.79
C GLN A 61 -15.66 -8.88 -1.60
N ARG A 62 -15.73 -7.60 -1.21
CA ARG A 62 -16.46 -6.56 -1.97
C ARG A 62 -15.92 -6.39 -3.39
N ALA A 63 -14.61 -6.50 -3.56
CA ALA A 63 -13.95 -6.49 -4.86
C ALA A 63 -14.41 -7.67 -5.73
N SER A 64 -14.55 -8.88 -5.16
CA SER A 64 -15.02 -10.05 -5.90
C SER A 64 -16.52 -10.04 -6.19
N GLU A 65 -17.33 -9.43 -5.34
CA GLU A 65 -18.81 -9.40 -5.47
C GLU A 65 -19.32 -8.40 -6.53
N ARG A 66 -18.45 -7.91 -7.43
CA ARG A 66 -18.77 -6.97 -8.52
C ARG A 66 -19.32 -5.60 -8.07
N GLN A 67 -19.08 -5.18 -6.82
CA GLN A 67 -19.48 -3.85 -6.35
C GLN A 67 -18.41 -2.75 -6.54
N LEU A 68 -17.20 -3.10 -7.00
CA LEU A 68 -16.21 -2.11 -7.42
C LEU A 68 -16.30 -1.93 -8.95
N VAL A 69 -16.56 -0.70 -9.37
CA VAL A 69 -16.86 -0.26 -10.75
C VAL A 69 -15.71 -0.55 -11.75
N LYS A 70 -14.53 -0.98 -11.29
CA LYS A 70 -13.33 -1.23 -12.11
C LYS A 70 -12.62 -2.50 -11.64
N ALA A 71 -12.19 -3.36 -12.56
CA ALA A 71 -11.37 -4.53 -12.24
C ALA A 71 -10.11 -4.08 -11.49
N ASN A 72 -9.81 -4.72 -10.36
CA ASN A 72 -8.62 -4.44 -9.57
C ASN A 72 -7.71 -5.67 -9.52
N ILE A 73 -6.45 -5.46 -9.16
CA ILE A 73 -5.44 -6.52 -9.09
C ILE A 73 -5.86 -7.68 -8.17
N PHE A 74 -6.64 -7.40 -7.11
CA PHE A 74 -7.14 -8.41 -6.18
C PHE A 74 -8.21 -9.33 -6.79
N ALA A 75 -8.97 -8.86 -7.79
CA ALA A 75 -9.88 -9.70 -8.55
C ALA A 75 -9.12 -10.66 -9.48
N GLY A 76 -7.97 -10.25 -10.00
CA GLY A 76 -7.08 -11.10 -10.80
C GLY A 76 -6.49 -12.26 -9.99
N LEU A 77 -6.02 -11.98 -8.78
CA LEU A 77 -5.46 -12.98 -7.85
C LEU A 77 -6.45 -14.12 -7.52
N LYS A 78 -7.76 -13.85 -7.52
CA LYS A 78 -8.81 -14.87 -7.32
C LYS A 78 -9.08 -15.73 -8.56
N GLY A 79 -8.69 -15.30 -9.75
CA GLY A 79 -8.89 -16.04 -10.99
C GLY A 79 -7.90 -17.19 -11.20
N GLU A 80 -6.79 -17.17 -10.48
CA GLU A 80 -5.64 -18.07 -10.65
C GLU A 80 -5.68 -19.27 -9.67
N LYS A 81 -6.88 -19.76 -9.33
CA LYS A 81 -7.08 -20.80 -8.31
C LYS A 81 -6.36 -22.12 -8.62
N SER A 82 -5.48 -22.54 -7.72
CA SER A 82 -5.06 -23.93 -7.52
C SER A 82 -6.18 -24.78 -6.90
N SER A 83 -6.07 -26.11 -6.99
CA SER A 83 -7.10 -27.11 -6.65
C SER A 83 -7.59 -27.16 -5.18
N ASP A 84 -7.13 -26.27 -4.30
CA ASP A 84 -7.50 -26.21 -2.89
C ASP A 84 -8.02 -24.80 -2.53
N GLU A 85 -9.34 -24.65 -2.53
CA GLU A 85 -10.00 -23.34 -2.51
C GLU A 85 -9.77 -22.54 -1.21
N THR A 86 -9.54 -23.20 -0.07
CA THR A 86 -9.41 -22.53 1.23
C THR A 86 -7.99 -22.00 1.49
N MET A 87 -6.97 -22.65 0.92
CA MET A 87 -5.59 -22.14 0.98
C MET A 87 -5.42 -20.93 0.06
N ALA A 88 -6.07 -20.96 -1.12
CA ALA A 88 -6.06 -19.86 -2.08
C ALA A 88 -6.61 -18.55 -1.48
N ASP A 89 -7.72 -18.59 -0.73
CA ASP A 89 -8.31 -17.36 -0.17
C ASP A 89 -7.42 -16.69 0.89
N ARG A 90 -6.71 -17.48 1.70
CA ARG A 90 -5.76 -16.94 2.70
C ARG A 90 -4.51 -16.38 2.05
N GLU A 91 -4.01 -17.03 1.00
CA GLU A 91 -2.85 -16.56 0.25
C GLU A 91 -3.15 -15.23 -0.46
N VAL A 92 -4.29 -15.14 -1.15
CA VAL A 92 -4.77 -13.89 -1.77
C VAL A 92 -4.91 -12.77 -0.74
N LEU A 93 -5.40 -13.06 0.46
CA LEU A 93 -5.50 -12.07 1.55
C LEU A 93 -4.11 -11.55 1.97
N LEU A 94 -3.15 -12.46 2.18
CA LEU A 94 -1.80 -12.10 2.62
C LEU A 94 -1.05 -11.30 1.54
N GLU A 95 -1.14 -11.71 0.28
CA GLU A 95 -0.56 -10.95 -0.83
C GLU A 95 -1.19 -9.56 -0.95
N SER A 96 -2.50 -9.46 -0.76
CA SER A 96 -3.20 -8.17 -0.78
C SER A 96 -2.68 -7.22 0.29
N ILE A 97 -2.47 -7.72 1.51
CA ILE A 97 -1.87 -6.94 2.60
C ILE A 97 -0.45 -6.50 2.22
N MET A 98 0.35 -7.42 1.68
CA MET A 98 1.74 -7.13 1.29
C MET A 98 1.82 -6.04 0.22
N LEU A 99 0.99 -6.12 -0.83
CA LEU A 99 0.91 -5.12 -1.89
C LEU A 99 0.55 -3.73 -1.34
N ILE A 100 -0.43 -3.66 -0.42
CA ILE A 100 -0.82 -2.40 0.21
C ILE A 100 0.34 -1.81 1.02
N VAL A 101 1.01 -2.63 1.83
CA VAL A 101 2.16 -2.17 2.65
C VAL A 101 3.29 -1.68 1.77
N ALA A 102 3.71 -2.49 0.80
CA ALA A 102 4.86 -2.22 -0.04
C ALA A 102 4.65 -0.98 -0.92
N GLY A 103 3.46 -0.83 -1.51
CA GLY A 103 3.16 0.25 -2.44
C GLY A 103 2.78 1.57 -1.78
N SER A 104 2.17 1.56 -0.58
CA SER A 104 1.67 2.80 0.03
C SER A 104 2.78 3.68 0.58
N GLY A 105 3.69 3.10 1.38
CA GLY A 105 4.72 3.87 2.08
C GLY A 105 5.80 4.41 1.15
N THR A 106 6.34 3.54 0.29
CA THR A 106 7.42 3.87 -0.65
C THR A 106 6.98 4.95 -1.63
N THR A 107 5.83 4.75 -2.31
CA THR A 107 5.28 5.72 -3.26
C THR A 107 4.96 7.06 -2.60
N ALA A 108 4.43 7.08 -1.38
CA ALA A 108 4.17 8.33 -0.66
C ALA A 108 5.46 9.11 -0.37
N VAL A 109 6.53 8.42 0.03
CA VAL A 109 7.84 9.02 0.26
C VAL A 109 8.43 9.54 -1.05
N THR A 110 8.44 8.73 -2.11
CA THR A 110 8.91 9.15 -3.44
C THR A 110 8.15 10.38 -3.94
N MET A 111 6.81 10.39 -3.87
CA MET A 111 6.01 11.54 -4.29
C MET A 111 6.31 12.81 -3.48
N THR A 112 6.59 12.66 -2.19
CA THR A 112 6.97 13.78 -1.32
C THR A 112 8.28 14.40 -1.78
N PHE A 113 9.32 13.59 -2.00
CA PHE A 113 10.62 14.06 -2.45
C PHE A 113 10.60 14.57 -3.89
N LEU A 114 9.90 13.89 -4.79
CA LEU A 114 9.69 14.31 -6.17
C LEU A 114 9.07 15.71 -6.20
N THR A 115 7.97 15.90 -5.46
CA THR A 115 7.26 17.19 -5.43
C THR A 115 8.15 18.28 -4.85
N TRP A 116 8.88 17.99 -3.76
CA TRP A 116 9.86 18.92 -3.20
C TRP A 116 10.97 19.27 -4.21
N ALA A 117 11.55 18.29 -4.88
CA ALA A 117 12.65 18.47 -5.83
C ALA A 117 12.21 19.30 -7.06
N VAL A 118 11.00 19.07 -7.56
CA VAL A 118 10.42 19.85 -8.66
C VAL A 118 10.21 21.31 -8.22
N MET A 119 9.55 21.54 -7.08
CA MET A 119 9.30 22.91 -6.60
C MET A 119 10.58 23.67 -6.21
N ALA A 120 11.63 22.96 -5.80
CA ALA A 120 12.92 23.56 -5.48
C ALA A 120 13.70 24.02 -6.72
N ASN A 121 13.32 23.55 -7.92
CA ASN A 121 14.02 23.82 -9.17
C ASN A 121 13.03 24.39 -10.21
N PRO A 122 12.83 25.72 -10.27
CA PRO A 122 11.84 26.35 -11.15
C PRO A 122 11.98 26.00 -12.64
N GLU A 123 13.21 25.75 -13.12
CA GLU A 123 13.45 25.31 -14.49
C GLU A 123 12.89 23.91 -14.77
N ILE A 124 13.09 22.97 -13.85
CA ILE A 124 12.53 21.61 -13.94
C ILE A 124 11.02 21.68 -13.88
N GLN A 125 10.47 22.49 -12.96
CA GLN A 125 9.04 22.71 -12.84
C GLN A 125 8.43 23.24 -14.14
N SER A 126 8.95 24.34 -14.69
CA SER A 126 8.43 24.94 -15.93
C SER A 126 8.46 23.95 -17.08
N ARG A 127 9.58 23.25 -17.27
CA ARG A 127 9.73 22.28 -18.36
C ARG A 127 8.80 21.07 -18.21
N LEU A 128 8.60 20.61 -16.98
CA LEU A 128 7.65 19.53 -16.70
C LEU A 128 6.23 20.00 -16.99
N GLU A 129 5.81 21.13 -16.44
CA GLU A 129 4.48 21.72 -16.69
C GLU A 129 4.22 21.95 -18.17
N GLU A 130 5.20 22.44 -18.94
CA GLU A 130 5.11 22.59 -20.39
C GLU A 130 4.86 21.26 -21.11
N GLU A 131 5.56 20.17 -20.72
CA GLU A 131 5.33 18.85 -21.30
C GLU A 131 3.92 18.34 -20.95
N VAL A 132 3.53 18.36 -19.67
CA VAL A 132 2.24 17.81 -19.23
C VAL A 132 1.06 18.64 -19.75
N ALA A 133 1.24 19.94 -19.99
CA ALA A 133 0.22 20.82 -20.57
C ALA A 133 -0.14 20.46 -22.02
N THR A 134 0.67 19.64 -22.70
CA THR A 134 0.36 19.16 -24.06
C THR A 134 -0.66 18.01 -24.07
N LEU A 135 -0.98 17.44 -22.91
CA LEU A 135 -1.91 16.33 -22.79
C LEU A 135 -3.35 16.75 -23.08
N SER A 136 -4.14 15.79 -23.55
CA SER A 136 -5.57 15.98 -23.79
C SER A 136 -6.36 16.14 -22.49
N GLU A 137 -7.49 16.83 -22.57
CA GLU A 137 -8.42 16.91 -21.45
C GLU A 137 -9.00 15.52 -21.17
N GLY A 138 -8.75 14.99 -19.97
CA GLY A 138 -9.12 13.62 -19.62
C GLY A 138 -8.14 12.56 -20.14
N PHE A 139 -6.85 12.91 -20.24
CA PHE A 139 -5.76 12.02 -20.66
C PHE A 139 -5.85 10.60 -20.10
N THR A 140 -5.36 9.67 -20.90
CA THR A 140 -5.31 8.24 -20.62
C THR A 140 -3.97 7.84 -19.99
N ASP A 141 -3.94 6.67 -19.33
CA ASP A 141 -2.71 6.12 -18.75
C ASP A 141 -1.59 5.99 -19.80
N SER A 142 -1.93 5.58 -21.03
CA SER A 142 -0.97 5.44 -22.13
C SER A 142 -0.38 6.78 -22.61
N GLU A 143 -1.16 7.87 -22.56
CA GLU A 143 -0.66 9.21 -22.92
C GLU A 143 0.33 9.73 -21.87
N LEU A 144 0.12 9.42 -20.59
CA LEU A 144 1.06 9.73 -19.50
C LEU A 144 2.35 8.92 -19.61
N GLU A 145 2.24 7.61 -19.82
CA GLU A 145 3.40 6.72 -19.95
C GLU A 145 4.34 7.13 -21.09
N ALA A 146 3.79 7.75 -22.14
CA ALA A 146 4.56 8.22 -23.28
C ALA A 146 5.38 9.49 -23.02
N GLN A 147 5.20 10.20 -21.90
CA GLN A 147 5.86 11.49 -21.64
C GLN A 147 7.32 11.30 -21.20
N PRO A 148 8.31 11.68 -22.02
CA PRO A 148 9.71 11.36 -21.74
C PRO A 148 10.29 12.15 -20.56
N TYR A 149 9.93 13.43 -20.39
CA TYR A 149 10.49 14.26 -19.33
C TYR A 149 9.87 13.95 -17.97
N LEU A 150 8.55 13.71 -17.91
CA LEU A 150 7.86 13.19 -16.73
C LEU A 150 8.52 11.90 -16.24
N ASN A 151 8.75 10.94 -17.14
CA ASN A 151 9.45 9.70 -16.79
C ASN A 151 10.88 9.96 -16.29
N ALA A 152 11.61 10.90 -16.91
CA ALA A 152 12.95 11.26 -16.44
C ALA A 152 12.93 11.86 -15.01
N VAL A 153 11.98 12.75 -14.71
CA VAL A 153 11.81 13.34 -13.37
C VAL A 153 11.47 12.28 -12.33
N ILE A 154 10.57 11.34 -12.66
CA ILE A 154 10.23 10.21 -11.77
C ILE A 154 11.45 9.34 -11.52
N ASN A 155 12.22 8.99 -12.56
CA ASN A 155 13.40 8.14 -12.43
C ASN A 155 14.52 8.80 -11.63
N GLU A 156 14.70 10.12 -11.74
CA GLU A 156 15.71 10.85 -10.95
C GLU A 156 15.32 10.96 -9.47
N ALA A 157 14.02 10.94 -9.17
CA ALA A 157 13.51 10.98 -7.79
C ALA A 157 13.53 9.61 -7.08
N LEU A 158 13.79 8.52 -7.81
CA LEU A 158 13.89 7.13 -7.32
C LEU A 158 15.34 6.76 -7.01
#